data_AF-F7QLC7-F1
#
_entry.id   AF-F7QLC7-F1
#
_cell.length_a   1.000
_cell.length_b   1.000
_cell.length_c   1.000
_cell.angle_alpha   90.00
_cell.angle_beta   90.00
_cell.angle_gamma   90.00
#
_symmetry.space_group_name_H-M   'P 1'
#
loop_
_entity.id
_entity.type
_entity.pdbx_description
1 polymer ?
#
loop_
_entity_poly.entity_id
_entity_poly.type
_entity_poly.pdbx_seq_one_letter_code
_entity_poly.pdbx_strand_id
1 'polypeptide(L)'
;MTLMSDNDLEGIRAHELIWKKLFDEVEAILKNFVAQGTIGDDHYWLVDEDWGWDVLQIELPLSLTWPPIAKKLQLILERYPDWRITIRLAGRPQGWPGMGIVISRDKIIDDLKREYFPELLRSLTFD
;
A
#
# COMPACT_ATOMS: atom_id res chain seq x y z
N MET A 1 11.33 11.95 32.27
CA MET A 1 10.32 12.45 31.34
C MET A 1 11.01 13.53 30.52
N THR A 2 11.48 13.17 29.32
CA THR A 2 12.22 14.08 28.44
C THR A 2 11.20 14.91 27.66
N LEU A 3 11.27 16.23 27.76
CA LEU A 3 10.45 17.14 26.96
C LEU A 3 10.92 17.03 25.50
N MET A 4 9.99 16.77 24.58
CA MET A 4 10.26 16.80 23.13
C MET A 4 10.61 18.22 22.72
N SER A 5 11.58 18.37 21.81
CA SER A 5 11.96 19.67 21.29
C SER A 5 10.92 20.18 20.28
N ASP A 6 10.87 21.49 20.05
CA ASP A 6 9.96 22.08 19.05
C ASP A 6 10.18 21.49 17.65
N ASN A 7 11.42 21.11 17.32
CA ASN A 7 11.79 20.47 16.07
C ASN A 7 11.19 19.05 15.94
N ASP A 8 11.09 18.31 17.06
CA ASP A 8 10.43 17.00 17.09
C ASP A 8 8.92 17.15 16.86
N LEU A 9 8.31 18.20 17.42
CA LEU A 9 6.89 18.49 17.24
C LEU A 9 6.56 18.93 15.81
N GLU A 10 7.42 19.71 15.16
CA GLU A 10 7.27 20.08 13.75
C GLU A 10 7.40 18.88 12.82
N GLY A 11 8.36 17.99 13.08
CA GLY A 11 8.53 16.74 12.33
C GLY A 11 7.29 15.84 12.40
N ILE A 12 6.71 15.67 13.58
CA ILE A 12 5.48 14.89 13.77
C ILE A 12 4.31 15.48 12.99
N ARG A 13 4.10 16.79 13.07
CA ARG A 13 3.01 17.46 12.33
C ARG A 13 3.18 17.35 10.82
N ALA A 14 4.41 17.45 10.33
CA ALA A 14 4.71 17.28 8.91
C ALA A 14 4.41 15.85 8.45
N HIS A 15 4.81 14.86 9.26
CA HIS A 15 4.52 13.45 9.02
C HIS A 15 3.01 13.19 8.96
N GLU A 16 2.26 13.56 9.99
CA GLU A 16 0.80 13.39 10.06
C GLU A 16 0.08 14.04 8.87
N LEU A 17 0.54 15.23 8.44
CA LEU A 17 -0.04 15.94 7.30
C LEU A 17 0.21 15.21 5.98
N ILE A 18 1.41 14.65 5.79
CA ILE A 18 1.73 13.87 4.59
C ILE A 18 0.97 12.54 4.62
N TRP A 19 1.00 11.85 5.76
CA TRP A 19 0.28 10.59 5.97
C TRP A 19 -1.19 10.75 5.57
N LYS A 20 -1.86 11.78 6.10
CA LYS A 20 -3.27 12.04 5.82
C LYS A 20 -3.54 12.29 4.34
N LYS A 21 -2.72 13.12 3.68
CA LYS A 21 -2.87 13.38 2.24
C LYS A 21 -2.66 12.13 1.41
N LEU A 22 -1.63 11.35 1.73
CA LEU A 22 -1.34 10.10 1.05
C LEU A 22 -2.49 9.10 1.26
N PHE A 23 -2.99 8.98 2.48
CA PHE A 23 -4.16 8.16 2.82
C PHE A 23 -5.37 8.53 1.97
N ASP A 24 -5.76 9.81 1.95
CA ASP A 24 -6.92 10.30 1.19
C ASP A 24 -6.76 10.02 -0.33
N GLU A 25 -5.56 10.24 -0.89
CA GLU A 25 -5.28 9.97 -2.30
C GLU A 25 -5.29 8.47 -2.65
N VAL A 26 -4.74 7.62 -1.78
CA VAL A 26 -4.78 6.16 -1.94
C VAL A 26 -6.21 5.66 -1.85
N GLU A 27 -6.99 6.15 -0.88
CA GLU A 27 -8.38 5.77 -0.71
C GLU A 27 -9.20 6.14 -1.96
N ALA A 28 -8.98 7.33 -2.53
CA ALA A 28 -9.64 7.75 -3.77
C ALA A 28 -9.30 6.83 -4.96
N ILE A 29 -8.05 6.35 -5.07
CA ILE A 29 -7.66 5.37 -6.09
C ILE A 29 -8.43 4.06 -5.88
N LEU A 30 -8.42 3.51 -4.68
CA LEU A 30 -9.08 2.23 -4.37
C LEU A 30 -10.59 2.31 -4.64
N LYS A 31 -11.26 3.38 -4.19
CA LYS A 31 -12.67 3.67 -4.47
C LYS A 31 -12.98 3.75 -5.97
N ASN A 32 -12.06 4.25 -6.79
CA ASN A 32 -12.25 4.26 -8.25
C ASN A 32 -12.20 2.84 -8.84
N PHE A 33 -11.33 1.94 -8.34
CA PHE A 33 -11.32 0.53 -8.76
C PHE A 33 -12.59 -0.20 -8.31
N VAL A 34 -13.12 0.11 -7.12
CA VAL A 34 -14.44 -0.36 -6.66
C VAL A 34 -15.54 0.12 -7.62
N ALA A 35 -15.60 1.41 -7.92
CA ALA A 35 -16.62 1.98 -8.78
C ALA A 35 -16.62 1.39 -10.20
N GLN A 36 -15.46 0.90 -10.66
CA GLN A 36 -15.30 0.18 -11.93
C GLN A 36 -15.66 -1.32 -11.84
N GLY A 37 -16.01 -1.83 -10.66
CA GLY A 37 -16.32 -3.25 -10.41
C GLY A 37 -15.10 -4.17 -10.51
N THR A 38 -13.89 -3.63 -10.44
CA THR A 38 -12.64 -4.39 -10.59
C THR A 38 -12.16 -5.00 -9.28
N ILE A 39 -12.53 -4.40 -8.15
CA ILE A 39 -12.44 -4.95 -6.80
C ILE A 39 -13.79 -4.74 -6.10
N GLY A 40 -14.11 -5.57 -5.10
CA GLY A 40 -15.31 -5.41 -4.29
C GLY A 40 -15.13 -4.32 -3.22
N ASP A 41 -16.23 -3.74 -2.76
CA ASP A 41 -16.26 -2.70 -1.72
C ASP A 41 -15.68 -3.17 -0.37
N ASP A 42 -15.79 -4.47 -0.08
CA ASP A 42 -15.27 -5.16 1.11
C ASP A 42 -13.93 -5.88 0.84
N HIS A 43 -13.36 -5.71 -0.35
CA HIS A 43 -12.15 -6.44 -0.77
C HIS A 43 -10.86 -5.69 -0.43
N TYR A 44 -10.86 -4.61 0.34
CA TYR A 44 -9.61 -4.00 0.77
C TYR A 44 -9.68 -3.44 2.19
N TRP A 45 -8.51 -3.39 2.85
CA TRP A 45 -8.31 -2.63 4.07
C TRP A 45 -7.15 -1.66 3.83
N LEU A 46 -7.44 -0.36 3.81
CA LEU A 46 -6.43 0.68 3.90
C LEU A 46 -6.18 0.97 5.39
N VAL A 47 -5.02 0.59 5.91
CA VAL A 47 -4.68 0.69 7.34
C VAL A 47 -4.69 2.16 7.74
N ASP A 48 -5.57 2.53 8.67
CA ASP A 48 -5.82 3.90 9.13
C ASP A 48 -5.04 4.27 10.40
N GLU A 49 -4.24 3.34 10.91
CA GLU A 49 -3.27 3.63 11.95
C GLU A 49 -1.96 4.16 11.38
N ASP A 50 -1.59 5.37 11.79
CA ASP A 50 -0.25 5.92 11.59
C ASP A 50 0.70 5.41 12.70
N TRP A 51 1.69 4.60 12.32
CA TRP A 51 2.71 4.08 13.23
C TRP A 51 3.98 4.97 13.29
N GLY A 52 3.96 6.15 12.67
CA GLY A 52 5.08 7.09 12.63
C GLY A 52 6.19 6.67 11.64
N TRP A 53 5.86 5.78 10.70
CA TRP A 53 6.76 5.35 9.63
C TRP A 53 6.27 5.93 8.31
N ASP A 54 7.18 6.29 7.40
CA ASP A 54 6.85 6.79 6.05
C ASP A 54 6.37 5.64 5.14
N VAL A 55 5.40 4.86 5.62
CA VAL A 55 4.84 3.68 4.98
C VAL A 55 3.33 3.66 5.23
N LEU A 56 2.57 3.58 4.15
CA LEU A 56 1.13 3.30 4.19
C LEU A 56 0.89 1.84 3.82
N GLN A 57 0.01 1.15 4.53
CA GLN A 57 -0.29 -0.26 4.27
C GLN A 57 -1.70 -0.45 3.71
N ILE A 58 -1.79 -1.30 2.70
CA ILE A 58 -3.04 -1.78 2.11
C ILE A 58 -3.04 -3.31 2.23
N GLU A 59 -4.15 -3.90 2.65
CA GLU A 59 -4.42 -5.33 2.51
C GLU A 59 -5.45 -5.55 1.39
N LEU A 60 -5.10 -6.40 0.41
CA LEU A 60 -5.92 -6.71 -0.76
C LEU A 60 -5.89 -8.22 -1.04
N PRO A 61 -7.00 -8.87 -1.43
CA PRO A 61 -6.99 -10.23 -1.98
C PRO A 61 -6.18 -10.28 -3.26
N LEU A 62 -5.44 -11.37 -3.47
CA LEU A 62 -4.67 -11.58 -4.69
C LEU A 62 -5.59 -11.57 -5.91
N SER A 63 -5.29 -10.72 -6.89
CA SER A 63 -6.02 -10.65 -8.15
C SER A 63 -5.19 -10.00 -9.25
N LEU A 64 -5.67 -10.14 -10.48
CA LEU A 64 -5.05 -9.52 -11.67
C LEU A 64 -5.08 -7.98 -11.65
N THR A 65 -5.77 -7.36 -10.68
CA THR A 65 -5.83 -5.89 -10.55
C THR A 65 -4.68 -5.30 -9.75
N TRP A 66 -3.85 -6.13 -9.10
CA TRP A 66 -2.70 -5.65 -8.34
C TRP A 66 -1.73 -4.82 -9.20
N PRO A 67 -1.31 -5.23 -10.42
CA PRO A 67 -0.42 -4.41 -11.24
C PRO A 67 -0.99 -3.03 -11.61
N PRO A 68 -2.22 -2.88 -12.13
CA PRO A 68 -2.76 -1.55 -12.43
C PRO A 68 -2.99 -0.71 -11.17
N ILE A 69 -3.36 -1.30 -10.03
CA ILE A 69 -3.43 -0.59 -8.74
C ILE A 69 -2.03 -0.09 -8.35
N ALA A 70 -1.04 -0.98 -8.33
CA ALA A 70 0.34 -0.65 -7.94
C ALA A 70 0.93 0.48 -8.79
N LYS A 71 0.64 0.49 -10.09
CA LYS A 71 1.05 1.56 -11.01
C LYS A 71 0.41 2.91 -10.67
N LYS A 72 -0.89 2.93 -10.34
CA LYS A 72 -1.57 4.16 -9.91
C LYS A 72 -1.02 4.69 -8.58
N LEU A 73 -0.74 3.79 -7.65
CA LEU A 73 -0.13 4.12 -6.36
C LEU A 73 1.33 4.58 -6.52
N GLN A 74 2.07 4.05 -7.48
CA GLN A 74 3.43 4.52 -7.75
C GLN A 74 3.45 5.97 -8.27
N LEU A 75 2.49 6.35 -9.12
CA LEU A 75 2.38 7.72 -9.65
C LEU A 75 2.13 8.77 -8.57
N ILE A 76 1.38 8.44 -7.50
CA ILE A 76 1.17 9.40 -6.42
C ILE A 76 2.44 9.60 -5.58
N LEU A 77 3.30 8.58 -5.47
CA LEU A 77 4.57 8.66 -4.75
C LEU A 77 5.60 9.56 -5.43
N GLU A 78 5.38 10.02 -6.66
CA GLU A 78 6.17 11.11 -7.26
C GLU A 78 6.11 12.40 -6.42
N ARG A 79 4.99 12.64 -5.73
CA ARG A 79 4.80 13.80 -4.83
C ARG A 79 5.30 13.53 -3.40
N TYR A 80 5.57 12.27 -3.05
CA TYR A 80 5.92 11.82 -1.71
C TYR A 80 7.15 10.90 -1.77
N PRO A 81 8.33 11.42 -2.17
CA PRO A 81 9.47 10.60 -2.58
C PRO A 81 10.05 9.72 -1.47
N ASP A 82 9.89 10.12 -0.20
CA ASP A 82 10.38 9.37 0.96
C ASP A 82 9.38 8.29 1.44
N TRP A 83 8.14 8.37 0.96
CA TRP A 83 7.07 7.48 1.36
C TRP A 83 7.02 6.20 0.53
N ARG A 84 6.50 5.15 1.15
CA ARG A 84 6.24 3.87 0.50
C ARG A 84 4.81 3.44 0.73
N ILE A 85 4.29 2.63 -0.18
CA ILE A 85 3.02 1.94 -0.01
C ILE A 85 3.29 0.45 -0.04
N THR A 86 2.74 -0.29 0.91
CA THR A 86 2.79 -1.76 0.88
C THR A 86 1.43 -2.31 0.53
N ILE A 87 1.39 -3.29 -0.37
CA ILE A 87 0.21 -4.12 -0.57
C ILE A 87 0.51 -5.50 -0.01
N ARG A 88 -0.22 -5.89 1.03
CA ARG A 88 -0.15 -7.21 1.67
C ARG A 88 -1.31 -8.08 1.18
N LEU A 89 -1.05 -9.38 1.09
CA LEU A 89 -2.09 -10.35 0.76
C LEU A 89 -3.09 -10.47 1.92
N ALA A 90 -4.32 -10.00 1.69
CA ALA A 90 -5.44 -10.18 2.60
C ALA A 90 -5.94 -11.63 2.58
N GLY A 91 -6.49 -12.10 3.71
CA GLY A 91 -7.17 -13.40 3.79
C GLY A 91 -6.29 -14.60 3.44
N ARG A 92 -4.96 -14.48 3.59
CA ARG A 92 -4.02 -15.55 3.23
C ARG A 92 -4.37 -16.88 3.93
N PRO A 93 -4.36 -18.02 3.21
CA PRO A 93 -4.60 -19.32 3.84
C PRO A 93 -3.60 -19.62 4.96
N GLN A 94 -4.02 -20.43 5.93
CA GLN A 94 -3.15 -20.85 7.03
C GLN A 94 -1.88 -21.53 6.48
N GLY A 95 -0.72 -21.15 7.02
CA GLY A 95 0.59 -21.66 6.61
C GLY A 95 1.23 -20.93 5.44
N TRP A 96 0.54 -19.98 4.80
CA TRP A 96 1.17 -19.10 3.82
C TRP A 96 2.08 -18.07 4.51
N PRO A 97 3.29 -17.81 3.97
CA PRO A 97 4.15 -16.77 4.51
C PRO A 97 3.53 -15.39 4.29
N GLY A 98 3.98 -14.41 5.09
CA GLY A 98 3.68 -13.01 4.79
C GLY A 98 4.31 -12.64 3.44
N MET A 99 3.51 -12.09 2.54
CA MET A 99 3.96 -11.70 1.20
C MET A 99 3.17 -10.50 0.70
N GLY A 100 3.71 -9.85 -0.31
CA GLY A 100 3.16 -8.62 -0.84
C GLY A 100 4.14 -7.93 -1.77
N ILE A 101 3.87 -6.65 -2.01
CA ILE A 101 4.78 -5.77 -2.74
C ILE A 101 5.03 -4.51 -1.93
N VAL A 102 6.19 -3.91 -2.17
CA VAL A 102 6.55 -2.57 -1.66
C VAL A 102 6.69 -1.64 -2.84
N ILE A 103 5.86 -0.61 -2.88
CA ILE A 103 5.82 0.40 -3.92
C ILE A 103 6.57 1.62 -3.40
N SER A 104 7.53 2.08 -4.18
CA SER A 104 8.25 3.34 -4.00
C SER A 104 8.21 4.10 -5.32
N ARG A 105 8.50 5.39 -5.29
CA ARG A 105 8.47 6.25 -6.50
C ARG A 105 9.27 5.64 -7.67
N ASP A 106 10.43 5.04 -7.40
CA ASP A 106 11.38 4.59 -8.43
C ASP A 106 11.27 3.09 -8.75
N LYS A 107 10.62 2.29 -7.89
CA LYS A 107 10.56 0.83 -8.06
C LYS A 107 9.43 0.18 -7.28
N ILE A 108 9.02 -0.99 -7.75
CA ILE A 108 8.19 -1.94 -7.02
C ILE A 108 9.05 -3.14 -6.64
N ILE A 109 9.15 -3.43 -5.34
CA ILE A 109 9.79 -4.64 -4.83
C ILE A 109 8.71 -5.71 -4.73
N ASP A 110 8.90 -6.78 -5.48
CA ASP A 110 8.00 -7.93 -5.52
C ASP A 110 8.51 -9.04 -4.58
N ASP A 111 7.79 -9.28 -3.49
CA ASP A 111 8.08 -10.37 -2.55
C ASP A 111 6.97 -11.44 -2.56
N LEU A 112 6.25 -11.57 -3.68
CA LEU A 112 5.20 -12.57 -3.86
C LEU A 112 5.78 -13.96 -4.07
N LYS A 113 5.30 -14.93 -3.29
CA LYS A 113 5.66 -16.34 -3.38
C LYS A 113 4.68 -17.06 -4.31
N ARG A 114 4.92 -16.94 -5.62
CA ARG A 114 4.03 -17.41 -6.70
C ARG A 114 3.75 -18.91 -6.65
N GLU A 115 4.63 -19.71 -6.05
CA GLU A 115 4.43 -21.13 -5.83
C GLU A 115 3.17 -21.45 -5.02
N TYR A 116 2.70 -20.49 -4.20
CA TYR A 116 1.45 -20.61 -3.45
C TYR A 116 0.21 -20.25 -4.28
N PHE A 117 0.37 -19.55 -5.40
CA PHE A 117 -0.77 -18.98 -6.14
C PHE A 117 -1.44 -20.00 -7.06
N PRO A 118 -2.75 -19.80 -7.35
CA PRO A 118 -3.40 -20.43 -8.49
C PRO A 118 -2.63 -20.15 -9.78
N GLU A 119 -2.62 -21.09 -10.72
CA GLU A 119 -1.81 -21.04 -11.94
C GLU A 119 -1.97 -19.73 -12.72
N LEU A 120 -3.21 -19.24 -12.86
CA LEU A 120 -3.54 -17.98 -13.54
C LEU A 120 -2.85 -16.74 -12.95
N LEU A 121 -2.48 -16.78 -11.67
CA LEU A 121 -1.92 -15.64 -10.94
C LEU A 121 -0.40 -15.75 -10.75
N ARG A 122 0.22 -16.87 -11.16
CA ARG A 122 1.68 -17.08 -11.00
C ARG A 122 2.53 -16.19 -11.90
N SER A 123 1.97 -15.74 -13.02
CA SER A 123 2.62 -14.87 -14.00
C SER A 123 2.44 -13.37 -13.73
N LEU A 124 1.83 -13.01 -12.59
CA LEU A 124 1.62 -11.61 -12.23
C LEU A 124 2.97 -10.88 -12.06
N THR A 125 3.15 -9.74 -12.72
CA THR A 125 4.36 -8.89 -12.67
C THR A 125 3.99 -7.41 -12.51
N PHE A 126 4.99 -6.57 -12.17
CA PHE A 126 4.79 -5.16 -11.80
C PHE A 126 5.73 -4.22 -12.57
N ASP A 127 5.80 -4.43 -13.88
CA ASP A 127 6.71 -3.74 -14.80
C ASP A 127 6.29 -2.29 -15.12
#